data_AF-A0A5B1BMG5-F1
#
_entry.id   AF-A0A5B1BMG5-F1
#
_cell.length_a   1.000
_cell.length_b   1.000
_cell.length_c   1.000
_cell.angle_alpha   90.00
_cell.angle_beta   90.00
_cell.angle_gamma   90.00
#
_symmetry.space_group_name_H-M   'P 1'
#
loop_
_entity.id
_entity.type
_entity.pdbx_description
1 polymer ?
#
loop_
_entity_poly.entity_id
_entity_poly.type
_entity_poly.pdbx_seq_one_letter_code
_entity_poly.pdbx_strand_id
1 'polypeptide(L)'
;MISGSAVKSGGPGPPAADVALLDPGNYPRRPRPPLGTVANADAGRVVEAHRMANNVVGPWEVDPSLVNGLLEQVHTTALPDAAFLTVLFPDLAPIAAAHHFLLGFSSGRSSVLPSTVLDIAVLRFATAGDAAAAATEMAAKNLTLPRDGVAATVLPIPRYPSTAANMAVVRQGFEAESFTAHGNYAFYLYAGSKDNPGVVVDLITKTLDLQQPLIDHFQATPADQFASLPMDPTGLLARTVPSAKPDVNQAAVYEAHAALHFSATPTASLTMFSKAGVQLMSADRTTVLQAVDPAGASKALESMLLTLTPWGDYQAVSGINGLPSAHCFARGPKGDQAIPRFMCIAAADRYAFKVSSNQDVDARQAIASQYLMLTS
;
A
#
# COMPACT_ATOMS: atom_id res chain seq x y z
N MET A 1 -45.29 -28.86 1.34
CA MET A 1 -44.05 -28.06 1.11
C MET A 1 -43.99 -27.72 -0.37
N ILE A 2 -43.95 -26.44 -0.71
CA ILE A 2 -43.80 -26.00 -2.10
C ILE A 2 -42.30 -25.78 -2.33
N SER A 3 -41.70 -26.62 -3.18
CA SER A 3 -40.30 -26.53 -3.57
C SER A 3 -40.17 -25.49 -4.69
N GLY A 4 -39.83 -24.26 -4.35
CA GLY A 4 -39.53 -23.21 -5.32
C GLY A 4 -38.03 -23.17 -5.64
N SER A 5 -37.63 -23.64 -6.81
CA SER A 5 -36.28 -23.40 -7.34
C SER A 5 -36.24 -22.00 -7.96
N ALA A 6 -35.37 -21.12 -7.44
CA ALA A 6 -35.13 -19.81 -8.04
C ALA A 6 -34.44 -19.99 -9.41
N VAL A 7 -35.04 -19.45 -10.46
CA VAL A 7 -34.44 -19.37 -11.80
C VAL A 7 -33.90 -17.94 -11.98
N LYS A 8 -32.62 -17.81 -12.36
CA LYS A 8 -32.03 -16.52 -12.74
C LYS A 8 -32.84 -15.90 -13.87
N SER A 9 -33.20 -14.62 -13.75
CA SER A 9 -33.78 -13.87 -14.88
C SER A 9 -32.74 -13.77 -16.00
N GLY A 10 -33.10 -14.24 -17.20
CA GLY A 10 -32.26 -14.24 -18.40
C GLY A 10 -32.21 -12.87 -19.09
N GLY A 11 -31.96 -11.79 -18.35
CA GLY A 11 -31.63 -10.51 -18.97
C GLY A 11 -30.36 -10.66 -19.83
N PRO A 12 -30.18 -9.87 -20.90
CA PRO A 12 -28.95 -9.91 -21.69
C PRO A 12 -27.77 -9.67 -20.74
N GLY A 13 -26.85 -10.63 -20.69
CA GLY A 13 -25.56 -10.40 -20.02
C GLY A 13 -24.84 -9.22 -20.68
N PRO A 14 -23.88 -8.57 -19.98
CA PRO A 14 -23.07 -7.54 -20.59
C PRO A 14 -22.44 -8.05 -21.90
N PRO A 15 -22.30 -7.19 -22.94
CA PRO A 15 -21.79 -7.64 -24.23
C PRO A 15 -20.39 -8.26 -24.04
N ALA A 16 -20.20 -9.44 -24.61
CA ALA A 16 -18.93 -10.15 -24.54
C ALA A 16 -17.82 -9.35 -25.24
N ALA A 17 -16.58 -9.46 -24.75
CA ALA A 17 -15.44 -8.84 -25.40
C ALA A 17 -15.18 -9.48 -26.78
N ASP A 18 -14.82 -8.65 -27.75
CA ASP A 18 -14.26 -9.08 -29.03
C ASP A 18 -12.74 -8.95 -28.97
N VAL A 19 -12.11 -10.07 -28.64
CA VAL A 19 -10.65 -10.19 -28.44
C VAL A 19 -9.87 -9.82 -29.72
N ALA A 20 -10.46 -10.00 -30.91
CA ALA A 20 -9.81 -9.68 -32.17
C ALA A 20 -9.68 -8.16 -32.43
N LEU A 21 -10.51 -7.35 -31.75
CA LEU A 21 -10.50 -5.89 -31.85
C LEU A 21 -9.61 -5.21 -30.80
N LEU A 22 -9.08 -5.96 -29.83
CA LEU A 22 -8.23 -5.41 -28.78
C LEU A 22 -6.84 -5.06 -29.30
N ASP A 23 -6.43 -3.81 -29.08
CA ASP A 23 -5.05 -3.35 -29.34
C ASP A 23 -4.26 -3.24 -28.03
N PRO A 24 -3.40 -4.22 -27.69
CA PRO A 24 -2.51 -4.13 -26.54
C PRO A 24 -1.21 -3.36 -26.84
N GLY A 25 -0.99 -2.87 -28.06
CA GLY A 25 0.28 -2.30 -28.48
C GLY A 25 1.44 -3.28 -28.26
N ASN A 26 2.49 -2.80 -27.58
CA ASN A 26 3.69 -3.58 -27.24
C ASN A 26 3.57 -4.36 -25.92
N TYR A 27 2.44 -4.27 -25.22
CA TYR A 27 2.24 -5.01 -23.97
C TYR A 27 1.95 -6.51 -24.23
N PRO A 28 2.29 -7.40 -23.28
CA PRO A 28 2.07 -8.84 -23.43
C PRO A 28 0.59 -9.21 -23.61
N ARG A 29 0.33 -10.31 -24.31
CA ARG A 29 -1.03 -10.81 -24.58
C ARG A 29 -1.37 -12.09 -23.84
N ARG A 30 -0.39 -12.68 -23.14
CA ARG A 30 -0.49 -13.94 -22.41
C ARG A 30 0.21 -13.78 -21.07
N PRO A 31 -0.24 -14.49 -20.03
CA PRO A 31 0.49 -14.61 -18.77
C PRO A 31 1.96 -14.96 -19.01
N ARG A 32 2.82 -14.43 -18.15
CA ARG A 32 4.19 -14.93 -18.02
C ARG A 32 4.15 -16.39 -17.53
N PRO A 33 5.16 -17.21 -17.85
CA PRO A 33 5.38 -18.47 -17.14
C PRO A 33 5.47 -18.23 -15.62
N PRO A 34 5.31 -19.27 -14.78
CA PRO A 34 5.54 -19.15 -13.35
C PRO A 34 6.89 -18.47 -13.05
N LEU A 35 6.88 -17.44 -12.19
CA LEU A 35 8.06 -16.61 -11.95
C LEU A 35 9.15 -17.31 -11.12
N GLY A 36 8.83 -18.46 -10.51
CA GLY A 36 9.77 -19.25 -9.74
C GLY A 36 10.19 -18.59 -8.43
N THR A 37 11.43 -18.86 -8.02
CA THR A 37 12.07 -18.31 -6.83
C THR A 37 12.74 -16.98 -7.16
N VAL A 38 12.85 -16.10 -6.16
CA VAL A 38 13.61 -14.85 -6.28
C VAL A 38 15.06 -15.11 -6.70
N ALA A 39 15.67 -14.13 -7.37
CA ALA A 39 17.02 -14.28 -7.94
C ALA A 39 18.13 -14.40 -6.87
N ASN A 40 17.94 -13.77 -5.70
CA ASN A 40 18.90 -13.72 -4.60
C ASN A 40 18.21 -13.25 -3.30
N ALA A 41 18.99 -13.17 -2.22
CA ALA A 41 18.48 -12.73 -0.91
C ALA A 41 17.94 -11.28 -0.92
N ASP A 42 18.51 -10.39 -1.72
CA ASP A 42 18.07 -8.99 -1.80
C ASP A 42 16.67 -8.89 -2.42
N ALA A 43 16.43 -9.61 -3.52
CA ALA A 43 15.11 -9.76 -4.10
C ALA A 43 14.13 -10.45 -3.12
N GLY A 44 14.62 -11.41 -2.32
CA GLY A 44 13.87 -12.02 -1.23
C GLY A 44 13.43 -11.02 -0.14
N ARG A 45 14.31 -10.06 0.23
CA ARG A 45 13.96 -9.00 1.19
C ARG A 45 12.86 -8.08 0.67
N VAL A 46 12.84 -7.78 -0.63
CA VAL A 46 11.75 -7.03 -1.26
C VAL A 46 10.42 -7.78 -1.13
N VAL A 47 10.39 -9.07 -1.49
CA VAL A 47 9.17 -9.90 -1.37
C VAL A 47 8.71 -10.02 0.08
N GLU A 48 9.64 -10.22 1.02
CA GLU A 48 9.31 -10.32 2.44
C GLU A 48 8.79 -8.99 3.01
N ALA A 49 9.30 -7.85 2.56
CA ALA A 49 8.77 -6.53 2.91
C ALA A 49 7.34 -6.31 2.38
N HIS A 50 7.03 -6.79 1.18
CA HIS A 50 5.64 -6.79 0.67
C HIS A 50 4.72 -7.66 1.52
N ARG A 51 5.17 -8.83 1.94
CA ARG A 51 4.39 -9.71 2.84
C ARG A 51 4.15 -9.05 4.20
N MET A 52 5.16 -8.40 4.75
CA MET A 52 5.07 -7.71 6.04
C MET A 52 4.02 -6.59 6.04
N ALA A 53 3.73 -5.98 4.89
CA ALA A 53 2.72 -4.93 4.78
C ALA A 53 1.34 -5.34 5.32
N ASN A 54 0.99 -6.63 5.28
CA ASN A 54 -0.29 -7.13 5.81
C ASN A 54 -0.35 -7.14 7.35
N ASN A 55 0.80 -6.92 7.99
CA ASN A 55 0.97 -6.87 9.43
C ASN A 55 1.45 -5.48 9.89
N VAL A 56 1.25 -4.44 9.08
CA VAL A 56 1.50 -3.04 9.44
C VAL A 56 0.18 -2.29 9.53
N VAL A 57 -0.03 -1.57 10.63
CA VAL A 57 -1.23 -0.75 10.83
C VAL A 57 -1.25 0.40 9.82
N GLY A 58 -2.40 0.61 9.18
CA GLY A 58 -2.66 1.81 8.40
C GLY A 58 -3.05 2.99 9.30
N PRO A 59 -2.56 4.22 9.06
CA PRO A 59 -2.95 5.39 9.86
C PRO A 59 -4.46 5.62 9.98
N TRP A 60 -5.25 5.25 8.96
CA TRP A 60 -6.71 5.36 8.97
C TRP A 60 -7.40 4.42 9.99
N GLU A 61 -6.69 3.40 10.47
CA GLU A 61 -7.15 2.49 11.53
C GLU A 61 -6.95 3.11 12.92
N VAL A 62 -5.97 4.00 13.05
CA VAL A 62 -5.67 4.75 14.28
C VAL A 62 -6.61 5.96 14.42
N ASP A 63 -6.78 6.71 13.32
CA ASP A 63 -7.72 7.81 13.20
C ASP A 63 -8.37 7.79 11.81
N PRO A 64 -9.70 7.61 11.70
CA PRO A 64 -10.40 7.53 10.41
C PRO A 64 -10.28 8.77 9.51
N SER A 65 -9.81 9.91 10.02
CA SER A 65 -9.55 11.12 9.23
C SER A 65 -8.22 11.06 8.47
N LEU A 66 -7.27 10.21 8.88
CA LEU A 66 -5.95 10.05 8.27
C LEU A 66 -6.01 9.23 6.98
N VAL A 67 -6.61 9.82 5.94
CA VAL A 67 -6.82 9.17 4.64
C VAL A 67 -6.00 9.78 3.51
N ASN A 68 -5.39 10.95 3.70
CA ASN A 68 -4.61 11.60 2.64
C ASN A 68 -3.19 11.04 2.55
N GLY A 69 -2.82 10.49 1.39
CA GLY A 69 -1.50 9.90 1.13
C GLY A 69 -0.59 10.75 0.24
N LEU A 70 -0.95 12.00 -0.05
CA LEU A 70 -0.28 12.84 -1.05
C LEU A 70 0.65 13.92 -0.47
N LEU A 71 0.87 13.97 0.85
CA LEU A 71 1.85 14.90 1.42
C LEU A 71 3.27 14.37 1.25
N GLU A 72 4.24 15.23 0.99
CA GLU A 72 5.66 14.84 0.88
C GLU A 72 6.20 14.20 2.16
N GLN A 73 5.61 14.53 3.31
CA GLN A 73 6.02 14.03 4.63
C GLN A 73 5.49 12.63 4.94
N VAL A 74 4.61 12.06 4.10
CA VAL A 74 4.03 10.74 4.35
C VAL A 74 4.62 9.68 3.41
N HIS A 75 5.02 8.55 3.98
CA HIS A 75 5.78 7.54 3.27
C HIS A 75 5.13 6.17 3.42
N THR A 76 4.48 5.73 2.34
CA THR A 76 3.98 4.37 2.22
C THR A 76 4.87 3.57 1.28
N THR A 77 5.73 2.71 1.82
CA THR A 77 6.66 1.94 1.01
C THR A 77 7.21 0.69 1.71
N ALA A 78 7.59 -0.31 0.93
CA ALA A 78 8.50 -1.36 1.36
C ALA A 78 9.91 -0.80 1.62
N LEU A 79 10.60 -1.35 2.63
CA LEU A 79 11.93 -0.94 3.08
C LEU A 79 12.86 -2.17 3.07
N PRO A 80 13.36 -2.62 1.90
CA PRO A 80 14.09 -3.89 1.78
C PRO A 80 15.52 -3.85 2.33
N ASP A 81 16.06 -2.66 2.63
CA ASP A 81 17.37 -2.44 3.22
C ASP A 81 17.45 -1.06 3.90
N ALA A 82 18.56 -0.80 4.59
CA ALA A 82 18.73 0.43 5.36
C ALA A 82 18.83 1.71 4.51
N ALA A 83 19.16 1.64 3.21
CA ALA A 83 19.19 2.82 2.35
C ALA A 83 17.78 3.39 2.16
N PHE A 84 16.76 2.53 2.15
CA PHE A 84 15.36 2.96 2.05
C PHE A 84 14.86 3.66 3.32
N LEU A 85 15.51 3.49 4.48
CA LEU A 85 15.13 4.19 5.71
C LEU A 85 15.36 5.70 5.64
N THR A 86 16.19 6.17 4.70
CA THR A 86 16.44 7.60 4.50
C THR A 86 15.20 8.38 4.08
N VAL A 87 14.19 7.71 3.54
CA VAL A 87 12.89 8.33 3.23
C VAL A 87 12.16 8.73 4.51
N LEU A 88 12.35 7.99 5.61
CA LEU A 88 11.69 8.25 6.89
C LEU A 88 12.56 9.13 7.80
N PHE A 89 13.84 8.80 7.90
CA PHE A 89 14.77 9.40 8.87
C PHE A 89 16.23 9.31 8.37
N PRO A 90 16.70 10.24 7.53
CA PRO A 90 18.05 10.16 6.94
C PRO A 90 19.17 10.08 8.00
N ASP A 91 19.03 10.83 9.11
CA ASP A 91 20.04 10.87 10.17
C ASP A 91 20.08 9.62 11.06
N LEU A 92 19.05 8.77 11.04
CA LEU A 92 18.94 7.60 11.91
C LEU A 92 19.16 6.28 11.14
N ALA A 93 19.05 6.29 9.81
CA ALA A 93 19.26 5.11 8.97
C ALA A 93 20.60 4.37 9.22
N PRO A 94 21.75 5.06 9.43
CA PRO A 94 23.01 4.37 9.75
C PRO A 94 22.98 3.59 11.06
N ILE A 95 22.21 4.04 12.06
CA ILE A 95 22.08 3.37 13.35
C ILE A 95 21.32 2.05 13.15
N ALA A 96 20.18 2.08 12.44
CA ALA A 96 19.44 0.86 12.11
C ALA A 96 20.31 -0.15 11.34
N ALA A 97 21.11 0.33 10.37
CA ALA A 97 22.05 -0.52 9.63
C ALA A 97 23.10 -1.17 10.54
N ALA A 98 23.68 -0.41 11.47
CA ALA A 98 24.70 -0.88 12.42
C ALA A 98 24.16 -1.97 13.37
N HIS A 99 22.85 -1.95 13.62
CA HIS A 99 22.16 -2.96 14.43
C HIS A 99 21.50 -4.05 13.58
N HIS A 100 22.02 -4.37 12.39
CA HIS A 100 21.53 -5.50 11.58
C HIS A 100 20.05 -5.41 11.17
N PHE A 101 19.60 -4.22 10.75
CA PHE A 101 18.31 -4.06 10.07
C PHE A 101 18.21 -5.00 8.86
N LEU A 102 17.10 -5.74 8.78
CA LEU A 102 16.84 -6.68 7.69
C LEU A 102 15.94 -6.05 6.63
N LEU A 103 14.75 -5.61 7.04
CA LEU A 103 13.72 -5.04 6.16
C LEU A 103 12.58 -4.45 6.99
N GLY A 104 11.67 -3.74 6.35
CA GLY A 104 10.48 -3.22 6.99
C GLY A 104 9.42 -2.79 5.97
N PHE A 105 8.36 -2.21 6.50
CA PHE A 105 7.33 -1.54 5.70
C PHE A 105 6.84 -0.32 6.46
N SER A 106 6.56 0.76 5.73
CA SER A 106 5.98 1.97 6.29
C SER A 106 4.63 2.31 5.66
N SER A 107 3.76 2.93 6.45
CA SER A 107 2.54 3.57 5.97
C SER A 107 2.37 4.94 6.60
N GLY A 108 2.23 5.93 5.72
CA GLY A 108 2.08 7.33 6.09
C GLY A 108 0.81 7.92 5.54
N ARG A 109 0.07 8.67 6.37
CA ARG A 109 -1.06 9.50 5.93
C ARG A 109 -1.25 10.73 6.80
N SER A 110 -2.03 11.66 6.26
CA SER A 110 -2.44 12.87 6.93
C SER A 110 -3.94 13.12 6.80
N SER A 111 -4.40 14.12 7.53
CA SER A 111 -5.76 14.64 7.50
C SER A 111 -5.72 16.15 7.30
N VAL A 112 -6.73 16.69 6.59
CA VAL A 112 -6.87 18.14 6.39
C VAL A 112 -7.47 18.80 7.63
N LEU A 113 -8.50 18.17 8.20
CA LEU A 113 -9.16 18.58 9.44
C LEU A 113 -9.47 17.34 10.30
N PRO A 114 -8.94 17.24 11.53
CA PRO A 114 -7.87 18.10 12.08
C PRO A 114 -6.59 17.98 11.24
N SER A 115 -5.69 18.96 11.31
CA SER A 115 -4.42 18.88 10.57
C SER A 115 -3.44 18.00 11.35
N THR A 116 -3.36 16.75 10.92
CA THR A 116 -2.61 15.68 11.60
C THR A 116 -1.86 14.85 10.56
N VAL A 117 -0.72 14.33 10.95
CA VAL A 117 0.11 13.44 10.14
C VAL A 117 0.59 12.28 11.01
N LEU A 118 0.62 11.08 10.44
CA LEU A 118 1.10 9.89 11.10
C LEU A 118 1.81 9.00 10.08
N ASP A 119 3.08 8.72 10.34
CA ASP A 119 3.87 7.69 9.67
C ASP A 119 4.16 6.58 10.66
N ILE A 120 3.87 5.36 10.22
CA ILE A 120 4.06 4.13 10.98
C ILE A 120 5.04 3.28 10.19
N ALA A 121 6.18 2.94 10.78
CA ALA A 121 7.10 1.98 10.18
C ALA A 121 7.41 0.84 11.16
N VAL A 122 7.32 -0.39 10.65
CA VAL A 122 7.73 -1.59 11.36
C VAL A 122 9.04 -2.06 10.77
N LEU A 123 10.08 -2.05 11.59
CA LEU A 123 11.45 -2.35 11.20
C LEU A 123 11.86 -3.69 11.81
N ARG A 124 12.23 -4.67 10.97
CA ARG A 124 12.69 -5.98 11.43
C ARG A 124 14.20 -6.03 11.49
N PHE A 125 14.71 -6.55 12.60
CA PHE A 125 16.12 -6.76 12.86
C PHE A 125 16.44 -8.25 12.97
N ALA A 126 17.73 -8.59 12.95
CA ALA A 126 18.18 -9.98 13.06
C ALA A 126 17.76 -10.62 14.39
N THR A 127 17.81 -9.86 15.49
CA THR A 127 17.43 -10.33 16.83
C THR A 127 16.63 -9.29 17.60
N ALA A 128 16.03 -9.70 18.73
CA ALA A 128 15.37 -8.78 19.65
C ALA A 128 16.35 -7.81 20.34
N GLY A 129 17.59 -8.26 20.58
CA GLY A 129 18.64 -7.40 21.13
C GLY A 129 19.03 -6.28 20.17
N ASP A 130 19.17 -6.62 18.88
CA ASP A 130 19.42 -5.66 17.80
C ASP A 130 18.31 -4.61 17.70
N ALA A 131 17.04 -5.05 17.70
CA ALA A 131 15.89 -4.14 17.65
C ALA A 131 15.84 -3.19 18.85
N ALA A 132 16.10 -3.70 20.06
CA ALA A 132 16.12 -2.90 21.28
C ALA A 132 17.27 -1.88 21.31
N ALA A 133 18.47 -2.30 20.87
CA ALA A 133 19.63 -1.43 20.77
C ALA A 133 19.41 -0.33 19.73
N ALA A 134 18.90 -0.69 18.54
CA ALA A 134 18.55 0.25 17.50
C ALA A 134 17.52 1.29 17.97
N ALA A 135 16.41 0.86 18.57
CA ALA A 135 15.38 1.76 19.07
C ALA A 135 15.94 2.75 20.11
N THR A 136 16.77 2.27 21.02
CA THR A 136 17.38 3.08 22.08
C THR A 136 18.36 4.11 21.50
N GLU A 137 19.26 3.68 20.62
CA GLU A 137 20.28 4.56 20.04
C GLU A 137 19.67 5.57 19.06
N MET A 138 18.69 5.14 18.25
CA MET A 138 17.94 6.05 17.38
C MET A 138 17.19 7.11 18.18
N ALA A 139 16.54 6.74 19.29
CA ALA A 139 15.87 7.71 20.15
C ALA A 139 16.84 8.71 20.80
N ALA A 140 18.00 8.23 21.27
CA ALA A 140 19.04 9.09 21.83
C ALA A 140 19.59 10.07 20.78
N LYS A 141 19.84 9.60 19.56
CA LYS A 141 20.26 10.45 18.45
C LYS A 141 19.17 11.44 18.07
N ASN A 142 17.92 11.00 17.94
CA ASN A 142 16.78 11.82 17.59
C ASN A 142 16.57 12.99 18.57
N LEU A 143 16.80 12.79 19.86
CA LEU A 143 16.72 13.87 20.86
C LEU A 143 17.73 15.01 20.60
N THR A 144 18.85 14.73 19.93
CA THR A 144 19.87 15.73 19.59
C THR A 144 19.58 16.48 18.28
N LEU A 145 18.61 16.01 17.48
CA LEU A 145 18.29 16.58 16.19
C LEU A 145 17.23 17.68 16.35
N PRO A 146 17.51 18.93 15.94
CA PRO A 146 16.51 19.97 15.95
C PRO A 146 15.49 19.76 14.81
N ARG A 147 14.22 20.07 15.07
CA ARG A 147 13.14 20.11 14.07
C ARG A 147 12.79 21.55 13.77
N ASP A 148 12.90 21.99 12.52
CA ASP A 148 12.73 23.41 12.13
C ASP A 148 13.59 24.39 12.99
N GLY A 149 14.78 23.94 13.41
CA GLY A 149 15.67 24.72 14.29
C GLY A 149 15.26 24.73 15.77
N VAL A 150 14.21 24.01 16.15
CA VAL A 150 13.74 23.86 17.54
C VAL A 150 14.32 22.57 18.12
N ALA A 151 14.95 22.66 19.29
CA ALA A 151 15.48 21.49 20.00
C ALA A 151 14.33 20.55 20.44
N ALA A 152 14.55 19.24 20.26
CA ALA A 152 13.63 18.24 20.75
C ALA A 152 13.73 18.06 22.28
N THR A 153 12.62 17.68 22.90
CA THR A 153 12.54 17.31 24.32
C THR A 153 11.87 15.95 24.48
N VAL A 154 12.13 15.26 25.59
CA VAL A 154 11.51 13.96 25.86
C VAL A 154 9.99 14.11 25.99
N LEU A 155 9.24 13.23 25.32
CA LEU A 155 7.79 13.12 25.39
C LEU A 155 7.42 11.79 26.10
N PRO A 156 6.88 11.83 27.33
CA PRO A 156 6.41 10.62 27.99
C PRO A 156 5.21 10.00 27.27
N ILE A 157 5.19 8.67 27.15
CA ILE A 157 4.05 7.89 26.67
C ILE A 157 3.54 7.01 27.83
N PRO A 158 2.62 7.49 28.69
CA PRO A 158 2.36 6.86 30.00
C PRO A 158 1.91 5.40 29.95
N ARG A 159 1.15 5.01 28.91
CA ARG A 159 0.70 3.62 28.72
C ARG A 159 1.80 2.68 28.20
N TYR A 160 2.88 3.24 27.66
CA TYR A 160 4.02 2.52 27.11
C TYR A 160 5.33 3.14 27.62
N PRO A 161 5.66 2.96 28.92
CA PRO A 161 6.84 3.61 29.53
C PRO A 161 8.19 3.15 28.94
N SER A 162 8.21 2.03 28.21
CA SER A 162 9.38 1.55 27.46
C SER A 162 9.54 2.20 26.08
N THR A 163 8.56 2.98 25.62
CA THR A 163 8.65 3.75 24.37
C THR A 163 9.46 5.01 24.61
N ALA A 164 10.53 5.17 23.85
CA ALA A 164 11.28 6.41 23.83
C ALA A 164 10.69 7.33 22.78
N ALA A 165 10.23 8.52 23.16
CA ALA A 165 9.71 9.51 22.24
C ALA A 165 10.28 10.89 22.52
N ASN A 166 10.53 11.65 21.45
CA ASN A 166 11.02 13.02 21.54
C ASN A 166 10.14 13.94 20.69
N MET A 167 9.79 15.10 21.20
CA MET A 167 8.90 16.06 20.56
C MET A 167 9.57 17.42 20.42
N ALA A 168 9.23 18.15 19.36
CA ALA A 168 9.51 19.58 19.25
C ALA A 168 8.20 20.34 19.00
N VAL A 169 8.12 21.56 19.53
CA VAL A 169 7.03 22.49 19.24
C VAL A 169 7.51 23.42 18.13
N VAL A 170 7.18 23.08 16.89
CA VAL A 170 7.60 23.80 15.69
C VAL A 170 6.50 24.77 15.25
N ARG A 171 6.77 25.55 14.20
CA ARG A 171 5.79 26.53 13.66
C ARG A 171 4.48 25.84 13.20
N GLN A 172 4.59 24.60 12.71
CA GLN A 172 3.46 23.80 12.24
C GLN A 172 2.76 23.00 13.34
N GLY A 173 3.11 23.20 14.62
CA GLY A 173 2.46 22.53 15.76
C GLY A 173 3.43 21.64 16.53
N PHE A 174 2.94 20.47 16.92
CA PHE A 174 3.65 19.49 17.72
C PHE A 174 4.09 18.35 16.82
N GLU A 175 5.39 18.06 16.79
CA GLU A 175 5.96 16.95 16.03
C GLU A 175 6.74 16.04 16.97
N ALA A 176 6.40 14.76 17.01
CA ALA A 176 7.11 13.77 17.77
C ALA A 176 7.53 12.58 16.91
N GLU A 177 8.67 12.01 17.27
CA GLU A 177 9.09 10.70 16.81
C GLU A 177 9.18 9.77 18.02
N SER A 178 8.77 8.52 17.84
CA SER A 178 8.82 7.50 18.87
C SER A 178 9.44 6.21 18.36
N PHE A 179 10.12 5.51 19.27
CA PHE A 179 10.86 4.28 19.03
C PHE A 179 10.46 3.27 20.09
N THR A 180 9.90 2.14 19.65
CA THR A 180 9.44 1.07 20.55
C THR A 180 9.96 -0.27 20.08
N ALA A 181 10.74 -0.96 20.91
CA ALA A 181 11.16 -2.33 20.62
C ALA A 181 10.07 -3.33 20.98
N HIS A 182 9.88 -4.36 20.16
CA HIS A 182 8.89 -5.43 20.33
C HIS A 182 9.38 -6.71 19.63
N GLY A 183 9.90 -7.67 20.39
CA GLY A 183 10.55 -8.86 19.82
C GLY A 183 11.68 -8.47 18.87
N ASN A 184 11.75 -9.07 17.68
CA ASN A 184 12.73 -8.73 16.63
C ASN A 184 12.39 -7.47 15.84
N TYR A 185 11.42 -6.68 16.29
CA TYR A 185 10.94 -5.48 15.61
C TYR A 185 11.23 -4.23 16.43
N ALA A 186 11.47 -3.12 15.74
CA ALA A 186 11.33 -1.78 16.30
C ALA A 186 10.27 -1.02 15.51
N PHE A 187 9.36 -0.35 16.21
CA PHE A 187 8.41 0.56 15.61
C PHE A 187 8.99 1.96 15.63
N TYR A 188 9.04 2.58 14.46
CA TYR A 188 9.26 4.01 14.30
C TYR A 188 7.93 4.67 13.98
N LEU A 189 7.54 5.64 14.80
CA LEU A 189 6.35 6.45 14.51
C LEU A 189 6.75 7.92 14.43
N TYR A 190 6.34 8.60 13.38
CA TYR A 190 6.28 10.07 13.34
C TYR A 190 4.83 10.50 13.49
N ALA A 191 4.54 11.39 14.42
CA ALA A 191 3.20 11.92 14.67
C ALA A 191 3.25 13.44 14.81
N GLY A 192 2.42 14.11 14.01
CA GLY A 192 2.32 15.57 13.97
C GLY A 192 0.89 16.06 14.16
N SER A 193 0.69 17.14 14.90
CA SER A 193 -0.62 17.78 15.08
C SER A 193 -0.51 19.29 15.29
N LYS A 194 -1.44 20.05 14.71
CA LYS A 194 -1.57 21.50 14.97
C LYS A 194 -2.28 21.86 16.26
N ASP A 195 -2.92 20.90 16.93
CA ASP A 195 -3.80 21.14 18.07
C ASP A 195 -3.00 21.26 19.39
N ASN A 196 -2.60 20.11 19.95
CA ASN A 196 -1.94 20.04 21.24
C ASN A 196 -1.11 18.73 21.34
N PRO A 197 -0.15 18.61 22.28
CA PRO A 197 0.72 17.44 22.36
C PRO A 197 -0.02 16.17 22.81
N GLY A 198 -1.19 16.30 23.43
CA GLY A 198 -2.03 15.16 23.81
C GLY A 198 -2.50 14.36 22.59
N VAL A 199 -2.83 15.02 21.49
CA VAL A 199 -3.20 14.36 20.22
C VAL A 199 -2.04 13.50 19.70
N VAL A 200 -0.81 14.00 19.78
CA VAL A 200 0.39 13.27 19.34
C VAL A 200 0.63 12.04 20.23
N VAL A 201 0.50 12.18 21.55
CA VAL A 201 0.59 11.05 22.49
C VAL A 201 -0.50 10.01 22.22
N ASP A 202 -1.72 10.44 21.93
CA ASP A 202 -2.85 9.54 21.64
C ASP A 202 -2.65 8.76 20.34
N LEU A 203 -2.14 9.39 19.27
CA LEU A 203 -1.81 8.72 18.01
C LEU A 203 -0.75 7.64 18.21
N ILE A 204 0.34 7.98 18.90
CA ILE A 204 1.41 7.02 19.24
C ILE A 204 0.82 5.85 20.05
N THR A 205 0.08 6.16 21.11
CA THR A 205 -0.49 5.16 22.02
C THR A 205 -1.46 4.21 21.30
N LYS A 206 -2.39 4.75 20.51
CA LYS A 206 -3.35 3.95 19.73
C LYS A 206 -2.65 3.13 18.64
N THR A 207 -1.60 3.66 18.03
CA THR A 207 -0.80 2.90 17.07
C THR A 207 -0.15 1.70 17.74
N LEU A 208 0.45 1.88 18.92
CA LEU A 208 1.06 0.78 19.67
C LEU A 208 0.03 -0.28 20.11
N ASP A 209 -1.17 0.15 20.51
CA ASP A 209 -2.30 -0.75 20.84
C ASP A 209 -2.66 -1.70 19.69
N LEU A 210 -2.61 -1.20 18.46
CA LEU A 210 -2.96 -1.97 17.26
C LEU A 210 -1.76 -2.73 16.68
N GLN A 211 -0.58 -2.11 16.66
CA GLN A 211 0.58 -2.61 15.93
C GLN A 211 1.27 -3.78 16.62
N GLN A 212 1.37 -3.76 17.96
CA GLN A 212 1.99 -4.85 18.73
C GLN A 212 1.32 -6.20 18.45
N PRO A 213 0.00 -6.38 18.68
CA PRO A 213 -0.63 -7.66 18.42
C PRO A 213 -0.65 -8.02 16.92
N LEU A 214 -0.74 -7.03 16.02
CA LEU A 214 -0.79 -7.28 14.58
C LEU A 214 0.53 -7.87 14.06
N ILE A 215 1.69 -7.36 14.49
CA ILE A 215 2.99 -7.86 14.02
C ILE A 215 3.31 -9.25 14.57
N ASP A 216 2.76 -9.62 15.73
CA ASP A 216 2.93 -10.96 16.31
C ASP A 216 2.36 -12.08 15.44
N HIS A 217 1.45 -11.74 14.53
CA HIS A 217 0.89 -12.68 13.55
C HIS A 217 1.76 -12.84 12.28
N PHE A 218 2.79 -12.01 12.09
CA PHE A 218 3.64 -12.09 10.91
C PHE A 218 4.51 -13.35 10.94
N GLN A 219 4.27 -14.24 9.98
CA GLN A 219 5.06 -15.46 9.80
C GLN A 219 6.35 -15.12 9.06
N ALA A 220 7.30 -14.60 9.82
CA ALA A 220 8.55 -14.06 9.32
C ALA A 220 9.47 -15.17 8.77
N THR A 221 9.93 -15.01 7.53
CA THR A 221 10.90 -15.89 6.88
C THR A 221 12.27 -15.74 7.57
N PRO A 222 12.96 -16.83 7.95
CA PRO A 222 14.34 -16.75 8.49
C PRO A 222 15.29 -15.99 7.54
N ALA A 223 16.21 -15.21 8.09
CA ALA A 223 17.05 -14.29 7.30
C ALA A 223 17.95 -15.01 6.28
N ASP A 224 18.37 -16.24 6.59
CA ASP A 224 19.15 -17.13 5.74
C ASP A 224 18.31 -17.79 4.62
N GLN A 225 16.99 -17.65 4.66
CA GLN A 225 16.05 -18.26 3.70
C GLN A 225 15.45 -17.28 2.69
N PHE A 226 15.80 -15.99 2.72
CA PHE A 226 15.24 -15.02 1.78
C PHE A 226 15.45 -15.39 0.30
N ALA A 227 16.60 -15.97 -0.04
CA ALA A 227 16.89 -16.40 -1.41
C ALA A 227 16.01 -17.59 -1.88
N SER A 228 15.23 -18.21 -1.00
CA SER A 228 14.33 -19.33 -1.32
C SER A 228 12.88 -18.91 -1.53
N LEU A 229 12.54 -17.63 -1.28
CA LEU A 229 11.16 -17.14 -1.37
C LEU A 229 10.61 -17.24 -2.79
N PRO A 230 9.36 -17.72 -2.96
CA PRO A 230 8.68 -17.67 -4.25
C PRO A 230 8.41 -16.21 -4.63
N MET A 231 8.71 -15.83 -5.89
CA MET A 231 8.46 -14.48 -6.39
C MET A 231 6.96 -14.20 -6.56
N ASP A 232 6.19 -15.22 -6.94
CA ASP A 232 4.73 -15.12 -7.09
C ASP A 232 4.06 -16.44 -6.69
N PRO A 233 3.83 -16.67 -5.38
CA PRO A 233 3.18 -17.89 -4.90
C PRO A 233 1.72 -17.99 -5.36
N THR A 234 1.11 -16.90 -5.84
CA THR A 234 -0.31 -16.82 -6.20
C THR A 234 -0.56 -17.05 -7.69
N GLY A 235 0.46 -16.87 -8.52
CA GLY A 235 0.34 -16.80 -9.98
C GLY A 235 -0.35 -15.53 -10.49
N LEU A 236 -0.76 -14.61 -9.61
CA LEU A 236 -1.46 -13.39 -9.99
C LEU A 236 -0.51 -12.40 -10.65
N LEU A 237 0.71 -12.23 -10.12
CA LEU A 237 1.70 -11.30 -10.69
C LEU A 237 2.15 -11.76 -12.09
N ALA A 238 2.25 -13.07 -12.33
CA ALA A 238 2.50 -13.61 -13.66
C ALA A 238 1.39 -13.23 -14.68
N ARG A 239 0.18 -12.95 -14.20
CA ARG A 239 -1.00 -12.52 -14.99
C ARG A 239 -1.21 -11.00 -15.00
N THR A 240 -0.36 -10.24 -14.32
CA THR A 240 -0.40 -8.77 -14.31
C THR A 240 0.53 -8.21 -15.37
N VAL A 241 0.09 -7.17 -16.09
CA VAL A 241 0.93 -6.47 -17.07
C VAL A 241 2.16 -5.91 -16.34
N PRO A 242 3.39 -6.22 -16.77
CA PRO A 242 4.59 -5.79 -16.07
C PRO A 242 4.97 -4.35 -16.41
N SER A 243 5.48 -3.63 -15.41
CA SER A 243 6.20 -2.37 -15.59
C SER A 243 7.56 -2.65 -16.20
N ALA A 244 8.04 -1.78 -17.09
CA ALA A 244 9.39 -1.88 -17.64
C ALA A 244 10.48 -1.60 -16.58
N LYS A 245 10.14 -0.79 -15.58
CA LYS A 245 11.02 -0.40 -14.46
C LYS A 245 10.16 -0.32 -13.20
N PRO A 246 9.87 -1.45 -12.54
CA PRO A 246 9.08 -1.45 -11.33
C PRO A 246 9.82 -0.67 -10.23
N ASP A 247 9.10 0.17 -9.50
CA ASP A 247 9.58 0.67 -8.22
C ASP A 247 9.51 -0.42 -7.13
N VAL A 248 9.96 -0.09 -5.92
CA VAL A 248 10.04 -1.05 -4.80
C VAL A 248 8.66 -1.58 -4.35
N ASN A 249 7.56 -0.89 -4.66
CA ASN A 249 6.20 -1.28 -4.32
C ASN A 249 5.46 -1.99 -5.47
N GLN A 250 6.07 -2.00 -6.66
CA GLN A 250 5.61 -2.71 -7.84
C GLN A 250 6.23 -4.11 -7.95
N ALA A 251 5.82 -4.86 -8.98
CA ALA A 251 6.13 -6.28 -9.14
C ALA A 251 5.76 -7.09 -7.88
N ALA A 252 4.61 -6.76 -7.29
CA ALA A 252 4.19 -7.22 -5.98
C ALA A 252 2.77 -7.84 -6.01
N VAL A 253 2.51 -8.71 -5.03
CA VAL A 253 1.17 -9.16 -4.67
C VAL A 253 0.96 -8.88 -3.19
N TYR A 254 -0.08 -8.10 -2.90
CA TYR A 254 -0.49 -7.72 -1.55
C TYR A 254 -1.78 -8.44 -1.19
N GLU A 255 -1.88 -8.90 0.05
CA GLU A 255 -3.16 -9.33 0.63
C GLU A 255 -4.10 -8.14 0.80
N ALA A 256 -5.38 -8.42 1.05
CA ALA A 256 -6.42 -7.39 1.08
C ALA A 256 -6.14 -6.25 2.08
N HIS A 257 -5.59 -6.54 3.27
CA HIS A 257 -5.27 -5.48 4.24
C HIS A 257 -4.04 -4.67 3.79
N ALA A 258 -2.95 -5.33 3.39
CA ALA A 258 -1.77 -4.70 2.82
C ALA A 258 -2.09 -3.77 1.62
N ALA A 259 -3.00 -4.19 0.75
CA ALA A 259 -3.40 -3.44 -0.43
C ALA A 259 -4.06 -2.08 -0.10
N LEU A 260 -4.64 -1.93 1.11
CA LEU A 260 -5.26 -0.67 1.55
C LEU A 260 -4.23 0.44 1.77
N HIS A 261 -2.96 0.13 2.05
CA HIS A 261 -1.90 1.12 2.17
C HIS A 261 -1.78 1.98 0.91
N PHE A 262 -1.99 1.39 -0.26
CA PHE A 262 -1.91 2.06 -1.57
C PHE A 262 -3.26 2.60 -2.07
N SER A 263 -4.32 2.48 -1.26
CA SER A 263 -5.65 2.97 -1.63
C SER A 263 -5.75 4.48 -1.46
N ALA A 264 -6.28 5.18 -2.46
CA ALA A 264 -6.66 6.59 -2.33
C ALA A 264 -7.75 6.82 -1.26
N THR A 265 -8.58 5.80 -1.00
CA THR A 265 -9.74 5.86 -0.11
C THR A 265 -9.77 4.61 0.78
N PRO A 266 -8.86 4.45 1.75
CA PRO A 266 -8.65 3.18 2.46
C PRO A 266 -9.90 2.70 3.21
N THR A 267 -10.63 3.59 3.89
CA THR A 267 -11.87 3.25 4.61
C THR A 267 -12.98 2.73 3.69
N ALA A 268 -13.16 3.37 2.54
CA ALA A 268 -14.12 2.94 1.52
C ALA A 268 -13.68 1.61 0.88
N SER A 269 -12.39 1.48 0.58
CA SER A 269 -11.80 0.28 -0.02
C SER A 269 -11.85 -0.92 0.93
N LEU A 270 -11.71 -0.73 2.24
CA LEU A 270 -11.88 -1.81 3.23
C LEU A 270 -13.30 -2.38 3.18
N THR A 271 -14.30 -1.50 3.20
CA THR A 271 -15.71 -1.91 3.09
C THR A 271 -15.96 -2.62 1.77
N MET A 272 -15.37 -2.12 0.68
CA MET A 272 -15.48 -2.71 -0.64
C MET A 272 -14.85 -4.09 -0.72
N PHE A 273 -13.60 -4.25 -0.27
CA PHE A 273 -12.86 -5.51 -0.30
C PHE A 273 -13.64 -6.59 0.44
N SER A 274 -14.19 -6.27 1.61
CA SER A 274 -15.06 -7.18 2.36
C SER A 274 -16.32 -7.58 1.59
N LYS A 275 -17.07 -6.62 1.04
CA LYS A 275 -18.33 -6.88 0.31
C LYS A 275 -18.14 -7.61 -1.03
N ALA A 276 -17.00 -7.37 -1.69
CA ALA A 276 -16.63 -7.97 -2.96
C ALA A 276 -15.84 -9.28 -2.79
N GLY A 277 -15.43 -9.63 -1.57
CA GLY A 277 -14.56 -10.78 -1.32
C GLY A 277 -13.22 -10.65 -2.02
N VAL A 278 -12.62 -9.46 -2.05
CA VAL A 278 -11.25 -9.25 -2.57
C VAL A 278 -10.26 -9.89 -1.62
N GLN A 279 -9.36 -10.71 -2.16
CA GLN A 279 -8.36 -11.45 -1.39
C GLN A 279 -6.93 -10.94 -1.67
N LEU A 280 -6.66 -10.56 -2.92
CA LEU A 280 -5.33 -10.17 -3.37
C LEU A 280 -5.40 -8.94 -4.26
N MET A 281 -4.35 -8.12 -4.21
CA MET A 281 -4.05 -7.08 -5.19
C MET A 281 -2.67 -7.33 -5.75
N SER A 282 -2.55 -7.53 -7.06
CA SER A 282 -1.25 -7.39 -7.73
C SER A 282 -1.05 -5.95 -8.17
N ALA A 283 0.15 -5.42 -7.91
CA ALA A 283 0.56 -4.08 -8.28
C ALA A 283 1.81 -4.14 -9.16
N ASP A 284 1.66 -3.72 -10.42
CA ASP A 284 2.77 -3.59 -11.37
C ASP A 284 2.45 -2.44 -12.35
N ARG A 285 2.54 -2.62 -13.68
CA ARG A 285 2.05 -1.60 -14.63
C ARG A 285 0.56 -1.33 -14.46
N THR A 286 -0.18 -2.40 -14.18
CA THR A 286 -1.61 -2.40 -13.86
C THR A 286 -1.80 -2.81 -12.41
N THR A 287 -2.96 -2.45 -11.86
CA THR A 287 -3.41 -2.96 -10.57
C THR A 287 -4.53 -3.96 -10.82
N VAL A 288 -4.39 -5.19 -10.32
CA VAL A 288 -5.38 -6.25 -10.45
C VAL A 288 -5.86 -6.67 -9.07
N LEU A 289 -7.14 -6.46 -8.78
CA LEU A 289 -7.82 -7.06 -7.63
C LEU A 289 -8.39 -8.42 -8.02
N GLN A 290 -8.10 -9.43 -7.21
CA GLN A 290 -8.70 -10.76 -7.31
C GLN A 290 -9.78 -10.91 -6.24
N ALA A 291 -11.01 -11.11 -6.68
CA ALA A 291 -12.14 -11.49 -5.84
C ALA A 291 -12.28 -13.01 -5.75
N VAL A 292 -13.11 -13.48 -4.81
CA VAL A 292 -13.49 -14.91 -4.69
C VAL A 292 -14.24 -15.42 -5.91
N ASP A 293 -15.04 -14.57 -6.56
CA ASP A 293 -15.89 -14.94 -7.69
C ASP A 293 -16.13 -13.74 -8.64
N PRO A 294 -16.74 -13.99 -9.82
CA PRO A 294 -17.04 -12.91 -10.77
C PRO A 294 -18.02 -11.85 -10.27
N ALA A 295 -18.96 -12.20 -9.39
CA ALA A 295 -19.89 -11.23 -8.84
C ALA A 295 -19.18 -10.25 -7.89
N GLY A 296 -18.21 -10.74 -7.13
CA GLY A 296 -17.27 -9.95 -6.35
C GLY A 296 -16.46 -8.99 -7.22
N ALA A 297 -15.92 -9.48 -8.34
CA ALA A 297 -15.19 -8.63 -9.30
C ALA A 297 -16.06 -7.51 -9.89
N SER A 298 -17.32 -7.79 -10.24
CA SER A 298 -18.26 -6.76 -10.68
C SER A 298 -18.51 -5.70 -9.60
N LYS A 299 -18.70 -6.11 -8.34
CA LYS A 299 -18.84 -5.17 -7.21
C LYS A 299 -17.57 -4.33 -7.00
N ALA A 300 -16.40 -4.94 -7.14
CA ALA A 300 -15.13 -4.23 -7.02
C ALA A 300 -14.97 -3.18 -8.14
N LEU A 301 -15.31 -3.52 -9.39
CA LEU A 301 -15.38 -2.57 -10.50
C LEU A 301 -16.32 -1.41 -10.19
N GLU A 302 -17.59 -1.69 -9.85
CA GLU A 302 -18.58 -0.66 -9.51
C GLU A 302 -18.08 0.28 -8.42
N SER A 303 -17.48 -0.27 -7.36
CA SER A 303 -16.96 0.55 -6.29
C SER A 303 -15.75 1.37 -6.71
N MET A 304 -14.84 0.85 -7.55
CA MET A 304 -13.75 1.68 -8.10
C MET A 304 -14.30 2.85 -8.92
N LEU A 305 -15.36 2.63 -9.69
CA LEU A 305 -16.06 3.66 -10.47
C LEU A 305 -16.83 4.66 -9.61
N LEU A 306 -17.11 4.36 -8.35
CA LEU A 306 -17.77 5.27 -7.42
C LEU A 306 -16.77 6.06 -6.56
N THR A 307 -15.58 5.51 -6.31
CA THR A 307 -14.58 6.13 -5.42
C THR A 307 -13.47 6.86 -6.17
N LEU A 308 -12.87 6.24 -7.20
CA LEU A 308 -11.66 6.77 -7.84
C LEU A 308 -11.93 7.95 -8.77
N THR A 309 -13.11 7.96 -9.39
CA THR A 309 -13.55 8.99 -10.34
C THR A 309 -13.76 10.34 -9.66
N PRO A 310 -14.59 10.46 -8.60
CA PRO A 310 -14.67 11.71 -7.83
C PRO A 310 -13.35 12.09 -7.18
N TRP A 311 -12.60 11.12 -6.63
CA TRP A 311 -11.32 11.40 -5.97
C TRP A 311 -10.30 12.04 -6.92
N GLY A 312 -10.22 11.56 -8.16
CA GLY A 312 -9.28 12.05 -9.16
C GLY A 312 -9.79 13.21 -10.03
N ASP A 313 -11.02 13.69 -9.82
CA ASP A 313 -11.70 14.65 -10.71
C ASP A 313 -11.71 14.18 -12.18
N TYR A 314 -12.04 12.90 -12.36
CA TYR A 314 -12.05 12.24 -13.66
C TYR A 314 -13.41 12.35 -14.35
N GLN A 315 -13.39 12.60 -15.65
CA GLN A 315 -14.56 12.63 -16.53
C GLN A 315 -14.54 11.45 -17.50
N ALA A 316 -15.70 10.85 -17.75
CA ALA A 316 -15.82 9.72 -18.66
C ALA A 316 -15.43 10.11 -20.10
N VAL A 317 -14.71 9.23 -20.78
CA VAL A 317 -14.38 9.34 -22.20
C VAL A 317 -14.80 8.06 -22.93
N SER A 318 -14.56 7.99 -24.24
CA SER A 318 -14.84 6.78 -25.01
C SER A 318 -14.15 5.55 -24.40
N GLY A 319 -14.87 4.44 -24.31
CA GLY A 319 -14.35 3.16 -23.82
C GLY A 319 -13.35 2.52 -24.79
N ILE A 320 -13.09 1.23 -24.59
CA ILE A 320 -12.13 0.46 -25.40
C ILE A 320 -12.87 -0.31 -26.50
N ASN A 321 -12.42 -0.17 -27.75
CA ASN A 321 -12.97 -0.94 -28.85
C ASN A 321 -12.77 -2.45 -28.59
N GLY A 322 -13.81 -3.26 -28.72
CA GLY A 322 -13.76 -4.69 -28.42
C GLY A 322 -13.82 -5.06 -26.93
N LEU A 323 -13.81 -4.10 -25.99
CA LEU A 323 -13.91 -4.38 -24.55
C LEU A 323 -15.01 -3.54 -23.87
N PRO A 324 -16.28 -3.99 -23.96
CA PRO A 324 -17.43 -3.27 -23.40
C PRO A 324 -17.41 -3.11 -21.87
N SER A 325 -16.68 -3.98 -21.15
CA SER A 325 -16.54 -3.88 -19.69
C SER A 325 -15.53 -2.82 -19.23
N ALA A 326 -14.79 -2.19 -20.15
CA ALA A 326 -13.81 -1.16 -19.82
C ALA A 326 -14.45 0.23 -19.80
N HIS A 327 -14.27 0.92 -18.68
CA HIS A 327 -14.65 2.30 -18.46
C HIS A 327 -13.38 3.16 -18.41
N CYS A 328 -13.27 4.14 -19.30
CA CYS A 328 -12.11 5.01 -19.39
C CYS A 328 -12.47 6.46 -19.06
N PHE A 329 -11.51 7.16 -18.47
CA PHE A 329 -11.66 8.48 -17.94
C PHE A 329 -10.44 9.36 -18.21
N ALA A 330 -10.66 10.66 -18.28
CA ALA A 330 -9.62 11.67 -18.40
C ALA A 330 -9.88 12.83 -17.42
N ARG A 331 -8.81 13.50 -17.00
CA ARG A 331 -8.88 14.75 -16.22
C ARG A 331 -8.12 15.88 -16.91
N GLY A 332 -8.50 17.11 -16.58
CA GLY A 332 -7.90 18.32 -17.16
C GLY A 332 -6.41 18.48 -16.80
N PRO A 333 -5.63 19.23 -17.60
CA PRO A 333 -4.19 19.43 -17.36
C PRO A 333 -3.88 20.31 -16.15
N LYS A 334 -4.88 21.03 -15.62
CA LYS A 334 -4.74 21.96 -14.48
C LYS A 334 -4.92 21.29 -13.11
N GLY A 335 -5.10 19.98 -13.06
CA GLY A 335 -5.23 19.23 -11.82
C GLY A 335 -3.88 18.97 -11.14
N ASP A 336 -3.94 18.42 -9.92
CA ASP A 336 -2.77 17.91 -9.18
C ASP A 336 -1.91 16.99 -10.07
N GLN A 337 -0.66 17.36 -10.30
CA GLN A 337 0.24 16.62 -11.20
C GLN A 337 0.65 15.25 -10.64
N ALA A 338 0.42 14.99 -9.34
CA ALA A 338 0.63 13.67 -8.74
C ALA A 338 -0.43 12.64 -9.19
N ILE A 339 -1.58 13.09 -9.71
CA ILE A 339 -2.66 12.21 -10.17
C ILE A 339 -2.60 12.08 -11.71
N PRO A 340 -2.42 10.87 -12.27
CA PRO A 340 -2.28 10.67 -13.72
C PRO A 340 -3.46 11.19 -14.55
N ARG A 341 -3.21 11.60 -15.79
CA ARG A 341 -4.25 12.23 -16.63
C ARG A 341 -5.35 11.30 -17.11
N PHE A 342 -5.05 10.02 -17.31
CA PHE A 342 -5.96 9.01 -17.86
C PHE A 342 -6.05 7.82 -16.92
N MET A 343 -7.25 7.24 -16.83
CA MET A 343 -7.50 6.02 -16.07
C MET A 343 -8.49 5.15 -16.84
N CYS A 344 -8.23 3.85 -16.91
CA CYS A 344 -9.20 2.86 -17.37
C CYS A 344 -9.39 1.78 -16.30
N ILE A 345 -10.62 1.32 -16.12
CA ILE A 345 -11.00 0.29 -15.16
C ILE A 345 -11.88 -0.72 -15.90
N ALA A 346 -11.64 -2.01 -15.68
CA ALA A 346 -12.43 -3.08 -16.27
C ALA A 346 -12.55 -4.28 -15.31
N ALA A 347 -13.37 -5.25 -15.69
CA ALA A 347 -13.44 -6.55 -15.02
C ALA A 347 -13.47 -7.70 -16.04
N ALA A 348 -12.94 -8.84 -15.62
CA ALA A 348 -12.93 -10.10 -16.36
C ALA A 348 -12.85 -11.27 -15.38
N ASP A 349 -13.72 -12.27 -15.52
CA ASP A 349 -13.85 -13.39 -14.57
C ASP A 349 -13.91 -12.87 -13.12
N ARG A 350 -13.09 -13.38 -12.20
CA ARG A 350 -12.99 -12.96 -10.80
C ARG A 350 -12.06 -11.76 -10.57
N TYR A 351 -11.70 -11.02 -11.60
CA TYR A 351 -10.74 -9.92 -11.53
C TYR A 351 -11.36 -8.56 -11.86
N ALA A 352 -11.07 -7.56 -11.02
CA ALA A 352 -11.29 -6.15 -11.33
C ALA A 352 -9.92 -5.48 -11.43
N PHE A 353 -9.68 -4.70 -12.48
CA PHE A 353 -8.34 -4.19 -12.73
C PHE A 353 -8.39 -2.78 -13.29
N LYS A 354 -7.35 -2.01 -12.99
CA LYS A 354 -7.20 -0.63 -13.42
C LYS A 354 -5.81 -0.36 -13.97
N VAL A 355 -5.73 0.70 -14.76
CA VAL A 355 -4.48 1.31 -15.17
C VAL A 355 -4.64 2.83 -15.18
N SER A 356 -3.55 3.51 -14.85
CA SER A 356 -3.45 4.97 -14.97
C SER A 356 -2.22 5.33 -15.81
N SER A 357 -2.30 6.43 -16.54
CA SER A 357 -1.21 6.95 -17.37
C SER A 357 -1.35 8.46 -17.58
N ASN A 358 -0.24 9.11 -17.93
CA ASN A 358 -0.27 10.47 -18.46
C ASN A 358 -0.54 10.53 -19.98
N GLN A 359 -0.61 9.37 -20.65
CA GLN A 359 -0.89 9.22 -22.07
C GLN A 359 -2.10 8.33 -22.31
N ASP A 360 -3.07 8.79 -23.10
CA ASP A 360 -4.33 8.06 -23.37
C ASP A 360 -4.08 6.70 -24.02
N VAL A 361 -3.30 6.69 -25.10
CA VAL A 361 -2.97 5.48 -25.87
C VAL A 361 -2.35 4.41 -24.98
N ASP A 362 -1.44 4.80 -24.10
CA ASP A 362 -0.76 3.90 -23.19
C ASP A 362 -1.73 3.28 -22.16
N ALA A 363 -2.65 4.06 -21.57
CA ALA A 363 -3.69 3.53 -20.69
C ALA A 363 -4.61 2.54 -21.41
N ARG A 364 -5.02 2.87 -22.65
CA ARG A 364 -5.91 2.02 -23.46
C ARG A 364 -5.24 0.70 -23.87
N GLN A 365 -3.97 0.75 -24.27
CA GLN A 365 -3.22 -0.45 -24.64
C GLN A 365 -2.92 -1.34 -23.44
N ALA A 366 -2.56 -0.76 -22.29
CA ALA A 366 -2.31 -1.51 -21.07
C ALA A 366 -3.57 -2.19 -20.51
N ILE A 367 -4.75 -1.53 -20.54
CA ILE A 367 -5.99 -2.16 -20.06
C ILE A 367 -6.45 -3.30 -21.00
N ALA A 368 -6.27 -3.14 -22.32
CA ALA A 368 -6.54 -4.20 -23.29
C ALA A 368 -5.62 -5.40 -23.09
N SER A 369 -4.32 -5.16 -22.91
CA SER A 369 -3.33 -6.20 -22.56
C SER A 369 -3.69 -6.92 -21.27
N GLN A 370 -4.10 -6.19 -20.22
CA GLN A 370 -4.47 -6.80 -18.95
C GLN A 370 -5.68 -7.73 -19.09
N TYR A 371 -6.68 -7.35 -19.89
CA TYR A 371 -7.80 -8.23 -20.19
C TYR A 371 -7.33 -9.53 -20.87
N LEU A 372 -6.46 -9.41 -21.89
CA LEU A 372 -5.89 -10.58 -22.60
C LEU A 372 -5.12 -11.50 -21.66
N MET A 373 -4.30 -10.95 -20.76
CA MET A 373 -3.54 -11.73 -19.79
C MET A 373 -4.43 -12.48 -18.79
N LEU A 374 -5.60 -11.95 -18.43
CA LEU A 374 -6.50 -12.61 -17.46
C LEU A 374 -7.42 -13.65 -18.10
N THR A 375 -7.64 -13.57 -19.42
CA THR A 375 -8.63 -14.38 -20.15
C THR A 375 -8.03 -15.39 -21.12
N SER A 376 -6.69 -15.51 -21.16
CA SER A 376 -5.96 -16.46 -22.02
C SER A 376 -5.47 -17.73 -21.32
#